data_AF-A0AA96W8C1-F1
#
_entry.id   AF-A0AA96W8C1-F1
#
_cell.length_a   1.000
_cell.length_b   1.000
_cell.length_c   1.000
_cell.angle_alpha   90.00
_cell.angle_beta   90.00
_cell.angle_gamma   90.00
#
_symmetry.space_group_name_H-M   'P 1'
#
loop_
_entity.id
_entity.type
_entity.pdbx_description
1 polymer ?
#
loop_
_entity_poly.entity_id
_entity_poly.type
_entity_poly.pdbx_seq_one_letter_code
_entity_poly.pdbx_strand_id
1 'polypeptide(L)'
;MSGQRETTTLWRPTGPVELGLVREAGWRAWPPRLPEQPIFYPVLDEEYAVKIARDWNVKHDGAGYVTRFEVETDFLRRYPVRQAGGETILELWVPAEELEEFNAHLVGEIEVVHEFH
;
A
#
# COMPACT_ATOMS: atom_id res chain seq x y z
N MET A 1 -19.87 10.06 22.31
CA MET A 1 -19.86 8.84 21.48
C MET A 1 -18.69 8.97 20.54
N SER A 2 -17.62 8.23 20.79
CA SER A 2 -16.45 8.24 19.90
C SER A 2 -16.89 7.52 18.63
N GLY A 3 -17.24 8.29 17.60
CA GLY A 3 -17.58 7.74 16.29
C GLY A 3 -16.37 6.98 15.79
N GLN A 4 -16.49 5.66 15.69
CA GLN A 4 -15.46 4.81 15.12
C GLN A 4 -15.35 5.23 13.64
N ARG A 5 -14.20 5.75 13.22
CA ARG A 5 -13.96 6.05 11.80
C ARG A 5 -14.02 4.73 11.05
N GLU A 6 -14.89 4.65 10.03
CA GLU A 6 -14.92 3.50 9.13
C GLU A 6 -13.61 3.49 8.33
N THR A 7 -12.94 2.34 8.29
CA THR A 7 -11.69 2.15 7.55
C THR A 7 -11.83 1.04 6.53
N THR A 8 -11.03 1.17 5.47
CA THR A 8 -10.80 0.13 4.48
C THR A 8 -9.39 -0.38 4.65
N THR A 9 -9.25 -1.69 4.77
CA THR A 9 -7.96 -2.38 4.73
C THR A 9 -7.41 -2.37 3.31
N LEU A 10 -6.15 -1.98 3.19
CA LEU A 10 -5.39 -2.02 1.95
C LEU A 10 -4.09 -2.79 2.17
N TRP A 11 -3.58 -3.37 1.09
CA TRP A 11 -2.30 -4.06 1.08
C TRP A 11 -1.35 -3.42 0.09
N ARG A 12 -0.06 -3.57 0.35
CA ARG A 12 0.99 -3.19 -0.60
C ARG A 12 2.12 -4.20 -0.56
N PRO A 13 2.44 -4.85 -1.69
CA PRO A 13 3.69 -5.58 -1.82
C PRO A 13 4.84 -4.60 -1.95
N THR A 14 5.93 -4.85 -1.23
CA THR A 14 7.09 -3.96 -1.20
C THR A 14 8.41 -4.74 -1.14
N GLY A 15 9.48 -4.10 -1.62
CA GLY A 15 10.84 -4.59 -1.50
C GLY A 15 11.53 -4.05 -0.23
N PRO A 16 12.73 -4.55 0.11
CA PRO A 16 13.46 -4.16 1.32
C PRO A 16 13.79 -2.66 1.41
N VAL A 17 14.02 -1.99 0.27
CA VAL A 17 14.35 -0.56 0.24
C VAL A 17 13.16 0.31 0.64
N GLU A 18 11.99 0.10 0.01
CA GLU A 18 10.78 0.88 0.32
C GLU A 18 10.27 0.55 1.74
N LEU A 19 10.36 -0.70 2.18
CA LEU A 19 10.07 -1.07 3.58
C LEU A 19 10.98 -0.34 4.58
N GLY A 20 12.27 -0.19 4.26
CA GLY A 20 13.22 0.57 5.07
C GLY A 20 12.77 2.02 5.27
N LEU A 21 12.29 2.67 4.22
CA LEU A 21 11.78 4.05 4.28
C LEU A 21 10.49 4.16 5.11
N VAL A 22 9.59 3.18 5.02
CA VAL A 22 8.39 3.12 5.88
C VAL A 22 8.78 2.99 7.35
N ARG A 23 9.80 2.17 7.65
CA ARG A 23 10.34 2.02 9.01
C ARG A 23 10.98 3.31 9.52
N GLU A 24 11.72 4.03 8.69
CA GLU A 24 12.30 5.34 9.02
C GLU A 24 11.21 6.39 9.29
N ALA A 25 10.08 6.30 8.58
CA ALA A 25 8.88 7.10 8.83
C ALA A 25 8.07 6.61 10.05
N GLY A 26 8.59 5.67 10.83
CA GLY A 26 7.96 5.16 12.05
C GLY A 26 6.69 4.35 11.79
N TRP A 27 6.58 3.70 10.63
CA TRP A 27 5.42 2.89 10.22
C TRP A 27 4.12 3.68 10.05
N ARG A 28 4.20 5.00 9.86
CA ARG A 28 3.02 5.88 9.81
C ARG A 28 2.85 6.62 8.49
N ALA A 29 3.73 6.40 7.54
CA ALA A 29 3.66 7.03 6.23
C ALA A 29 4.38 6.19 5.17
N TRP A 30 3.84 6.24 3.96
CA TRP A 30 4.52 5.84 2.74
C TRP A 30 5.49 6.95 2.28
N PRO A 31 6.70 6.61 1.82
CA PRO A 31 7.65 7.62 1.35
C PRO A 31 7.14 8.31 0.07
N PRO A 32 7.51 9.58 -0.17
CA PRO A 32 7.20 10.26 -1.42
C PRO A 32 7.65 9.45 -2.64
N ARG A 33 6.83 9.46 -3.70
CA ARG A 33 7.19 8.80 -4.96
C ARG A 33 8.29 9.57 -5.67
N LEU A 34 9.10 8.86 -6.45
CA LEU A 34 10.05 9.50 -7.35
C LEU A 34 9.30 10.20 -8.51
N PRO A 35 9.86 11.26 -9.13
CA PRO A 35 9.19 11.98 -10.22
C PRO A 35 8.73 11.10 -11.39
N GLU A 36 9.44 10.01 -11.66
CA GLU A 36 9.12 9.01 -12.68
C GLU A 36 8.03 8.01 -12.27
N GLN A 37 7.55 8.06 -11.02
CA GLN A 37 6.53 7.20 -10.45
C GLN A 37 5.26 8.02 -10.18
N PRO A 38 4.41 8.25 -11.19
CA PRO A 38 3.31 9.21 -11.11
C PRO A 38 2.18 8.79 -10.16
N ILE A 39 2.16 7.53 -9.75
CA ILE A 39 1.10 6.98 -8.90
C ILE A 39 1.69 6.12 -7.76
N PHE A 40 0.99 6.16 -6.63
CA PHE A 40 1.03 5.18 -5.56
C PHE A 40 -0.17 4.25 -5.70
N TYR A 41 0.05 2.93 -5.68
CA TYR A 41 -0.99 1.95 -5.94
C TYR A 41 -1.02 0.84 -4.89
N PRO A 42 -1.90 0.95 -3.89
CA PRO A 42 -2.21 -0.15 -3.00
C PRO A 42 -3.31 -1.04 -3.60
N VAL A 43 -3.32 -2.30 -3.19
CA VAL A 43 -4.28 -3.31 -3.65
C VAL A 43 -5.33 -3.58 -2.59
N LEU A 44 -6.51 -4.03 -3.02
CA LEU A 44 -7.63 -4.37 -2.14
C LEU A 44 -7.67 -5.86 -1.77
N ASP A 45 -6.68 -6.65 -2.21
CA ASP A 45 -6.65 -8.10 -2.04
C ASP A 45 -5.28 -8.57 -1.52
N GLU A 46 -5.30 -9.23 -0.38
CA GLU A 46 -4.09 -9.74 0.30
C GLU A 46 -3.39 -10.85 -0.51
N GLU A 47 -4.16 -11.79 -1.06
CA GLU A 47 -3.60 -12.91 -1.83
C GLU A 47 -2.86 -12.40 -3.08
N TYR A 48 -3.37 -11.33 -3.68
CA TYR A 48 -2.74 -10.67 -4.80
C TYR A 48 -1.45 -9.96 -4.40
N ALA A 49 -1.43 -9.23 -3.28
CA ALA A 49 -0.20 -8.66 -2.74
C ALA A 49 0.85 -9.76 -2.47
N VAL A 50 0.43 -10.89 -1.90
CA VAL A 50 1.31 -12.05 -1.65
C VAL A 50 1.90 -12.59 -2.95
N LYS A 51 1.09 -12.74 -4.00
CA LYS A 51 1.56 -13.18 -5.33
C LYS A 51 2.64 -12.25 -5.86
N ILE A 52 2.44 -10.93 -5.82
CA ILE A 52 3.45 -9.96 -6.28
C ILE A 52 4.74 -10.08 -5.46
N ALA A 53 4.62 -10.04 -4.13
CA ALA A 53 5.78 -10.07 -3.25
C ALA A 53 6.62 -11.34 -3.45
N ARG A 54 5.98 -12.51 -3.50
CA ARG A 54 6.64 -13.80 -3.67
C ARG A 54 7.18 -14.01 -5.09
N ASP A 55 6.38 -13.73 -6.11
CA ASP A 55 6.69 -14.16 -7.48
C ASP A 55 7.50 -13.13 -8.25
N TRP A 56 7.54 -11.87 -7.79
CA TRP A 56 8.25 -10.76 -8.44
C TRP A 56 9.29 -10.10 -7.52
N ASN A 57 8.93 -9.57 -6.35
CA ASN A 57 9.89 -8.84 -5.49
C ASN A 57 11.05 -9.71 -5.02
N VAL A 58 10.81 -10.96 -4.60
CA VAL A 58 11.91 -11.89 -4.24
C VAL A 58 12.92 -12.05 -5.38
N LYS A 59 12.45 -12.16 -6.63
CA LYS A 59 13.33 -12.35 -7.79
C LYS A 59 14.14 -11.09 -8.12
N HIS A 60 13.56 -9.92 -7.91
CA HIS A 60 14.18 -8.64 -8.27
C HIS A 60 15.07 -8.07 -7.17
N ASP A 61 14.60 -8.14 -5.92
CA ASP A 61 15.19 -7.46 -4.77
C ASP A 61 15.81 -8.43 -3.74
N GLY A 62 15.69 -9.74 -3.95
CA GLY A 62 16.17 -10.78 -3.02
C GLY A 62 15.29 -10.99 -1.78
N ALA A 63 14.22 -10.21 -1.64
CA ALA A 63 13.20 -10.37 -0.62
C ALA A 63 11.90 -9.66 -1.06
N GLY A 64 10.77 -10.12 -0.57
CA GLY A 64 9.46 -9.49 -0.79
C GLY A 64 8.66 -9.44 0.50
N TYR A 65 7.92 -8.37 0.69
CA TYR A 65 7.09 -8.15 1.88
C TYR A 65 5.68 -7.77 1.47
N VAL A 66 4.69 -8.17 2.27
CA VAL A 66 3.33 -7.63 2.18
C VAL A 66 3.07 -6.80 3.42
N THR A 67 2.69 -5.55 3.21
CA THR A 67 2.19 -4.70 4.28
C THR A 67 0.68 -4.58 4.23
N ARG A 68 0.05 -4.47 5.40
CA ARG A 68 -1.37 -4.15 5.62
C ARG A 68 -1.48 -2.80 6.32
N PHE A 69 -2.46 -1.99 5.95
CA PHE A 69 -2.75 -0.72 6.62
C PHE A 69 -4.21 -0.31 6.42
N GLU A 70 -4.69 0.55 7.31
CA GLU A 70 -6.07 1.05 7.31
C GLU A 70 -6.10 2.51 6.87
N VAL A 71 -7.07 2.86 6.02
CA VAL A 71 -7.31 4.23 5.57
C VAL A 71 -8.79 4.55 5.75
N GLU A 72 -9.11 5.80 6.08
CA GLU A 72 -10.49 6.27 6.19
C GLU A 72 -11.30 5.98 4.91
N THR A 73 -12.39 5.22 5.04
CA THR A 73 -13.20 4.74 3.90
C THR A 73 -13.76 5.90 3.08
N ASP A 74 -14.22 6.95 3.74
CA ASP A 74 -14.80 8.12 3.07
C ASP A 74 -13.77 8.89 2.25
N PHE A 75 -12.52 8.95 2.70
CA PHE A 75 -11.41 9.56 1.94
C PHE A 75 -11.10 8.73 0.69
N LEU A 76 -11.05 7.40 0.81
CA LEU A 76 -10.72 6.51 -0.31
C LEU A 76 -11.74 6.55 -1.45
N ARG A 77 -12.98 6.97 -1.22
CA ARG A 77 -14.02 7.11 -2.27
C ARG A 77 -13.61 8.03 -3.43
N ARG A 78 -12.60 8.87 -3.22
CA ARG A 78 -12.00 9.73 -4.26
C ARG A 78 -11.26 8.93 -5.33
N TYR A 79 -10.76 7.75 -5.00
CA TYR A 79 -9.97 6.91 -5.91
C TYR A 79 -10.84 5.78 -6.46
N PRO A 80 -11.15 5.77 -7.77
CA PRO A 80 -11.88 4.66 -8.37
C PRO A 80 -11.06 3.37 -8.27
N VAL A 81 -11.70 2.28 -7.85
CA VAL A 81 -11.09 0.95 -7.92
C VAL A 81 -10.83 0.61 -9.38
N ARG A 82 -9.58 0.29 -9.69
CA ARG A 82 -9.11 -0.10 -11.02
C ARG A 82 -8.86 -1.59 -11.05
N GLN A 83 -9.16 -2.19 -12.19
CA GLN A 83 -8.84 -3.57 -12.49
C GLN A 83 -7.61 -3.61 -13.41
N ALA A 84 -6.46 -4.07 -12.93
CA ALA A 84 -5.19 -3.96 -13.66
C ALA A 84 -4.46 -5.31 -13.78
N GLY A 85 -4.13 -5.76 -14.99
CA GLY A 85 -3.29 -6.97 -15.17
C GLY A 85 -4.02 -8.32 -15.07
N GLY A 86 -5.34 -8.36 -15.22
CA GLY A 86 -6.17 -9.57 -15.18
C GLY A 86 -7.51 -9.32 -14.48
N GLU A 87 -8.43 -10.29 -14.52
CA GLU A 87 -9.81 -10.10 -14.02
C GLU A 87 -9.94 -10.00 -12.49
N THR A 88 -8.87 -10.17 -11.71
CA THR A 88 -8.95 -10.27 -10.24
C THR A 88 -8.15 -9.23 -9.49
N ILE A 89 -7.47 -8.33 -10.19
CA ILE A 89 -6.53 -7.41 -9.56
C ILE A 89 -7.21 -6.09 -9.34
N LEU A 90 -7.56 -5.81 -8.09
CA LEU A 90 -8.20 -4.57 -7.68
C LEU A 90 -7.19 -3.68 -6.98
N GLU A 91 -6.98 -2.47 -7.52
CA GLU A 91 -6.05 -1.49 -6.98
C GLU A 91 -6.63 -0.08 -6.99
N LEU A 92 -6.11 0.77 -6.11
CA LEU A 92 -6.35 2.21 -6.14
C LEU A 92 -5.19 2.90 -6.83
N TRP A 93 -5.44 3.95 -7.60
CA TRP A 93 -4.39 4.80 -8.16
C TRP A 93 -4.46 6.16 -7.46
N VAL A 94 -3.53 6.37 -6.52
CA VAL A 94 -3.36 7.63 -5.80
C VAL A 94 -2.29 8.44 -6.52
N PRO A 95 -2.57 9.67 -6.98
CA PRO A 95 -1.54 10.52 -7.58
C PRO A 95 -0.37 10.73 -6.62
N ALA A 96 0.86 10.75 -7.14
CA ALA A 96 2.06 10.93 -6.32
C ALA A 96 2.02 12.21 -5.48
N GLU A 97 1.45 13.29 -6.03
CA GLU A 97 1.25 14.57 -5.36
C GLU A 97 0.23 14.53 -4.21
N GLU A 98 -0.67 13.55 -4.19
CA GLU A 98 -1.66 13.37 -3.13
C GLU A 98 -1.19 12.40 -2.03
N LEU A 99 -0.01 11.79 -2.16
CA LEU A 99 0.47 10.79 -1.21
C LEU A 99 0.68 11.35 0.21
N GLU A 100 1.01 12.63 0.33
CA GLU A 100 1.09 13.30 1.63
C GLU A 100 -0.29 13.41 2.31
N GLU A 101 -1.33 13.79 1.55
CA GLU A 101 -2.70 13.81 2.05
C GLU A 101 -3.18 12.38 2.38
N PHE A 102 -2.87 11.41 1.52
CA PHE A 102 -3.17 10.00 1.76
C PHE A 102 -2.59 9.50 3.09
N ASN A 103 -1.33 9.83 3.38
CA ASN A 103 -0.68 9.47 4.64
C ASN A 103 -1.37 10.09 5.87
N ALA A 104 -1.93 11.30 5.74
CA ALA A 104 -2.68 11.94 6.82
C ALA A 104 -4.00 11.22 7.17
N HIS A 105 -4.53 10.41 6.24
CA HIS A 105 -5.74 9.60 6.42
C HIS A 105 -5.45 8.14 6.81
N LEU A 106 -4.17 7.75 7.00
CA LEU A 106 -3.82 6.47 7.59
C LEU A 106 -4.32 6.38 9.04
N VAL A 107 -4.90 5.23 9.39
CA VAL A 107 -5.37 4.93 10.74
C VAL A 107 -4.50 3.83 11.33
N GLY A 108 -3.75 4.16 12.38
CA GLY A 108 -2.82 3.22 13.00
C GLY A 108 -1.46 3.17 12.29
N GLU A 109 -0.83 2.00 12.32
CA GLU A 109 0.49 1.74 11.73
C GLU A 109 0.37 0.86 10.49
N ILE A 110 1.36 0.95 9.62
CA ILE A 110 1.58 0.03 8.50
C ILE A 110 2.25 -1.22 9.08
N GLU A 111 1.64 -2.38 8.89
CA GLU A 111 2.09 -3.64 9.48
C GLU A 111 2.61 -4.58 8.40
N VAL A 112 3.76 -5.23 8.63
CA VAL A 112 4.19 -6.35 7.79
C VAL A 112 3.37 -7.59 8.18
N VAL A 113 2.70 -8.19 7.21
CA VAL A 113 1.86 -9.40 7.42
C VAL A 113 2.43 -10.65 6.74
N HIS A 114 3.28 -10.49 5.72
CA HIS A 114 4.02 -11.59 5.09
C HIS A 114 5.43 -11.18 4.72
N GLU A 115 6.36 -12.12 4.78
CA GLU A 115 7.76 -11.97 4.39
C GLU A 115 8.20 -13.17 3.52
N PHE A 116 8.96 -12.90 2.46
CA PHE A 116 9.47 -13.89 1.51
C PHE A 116 10.96 -13.63 1.23
N HIS A 117 11.73 -14.71 1.09
CA HIS A 117 13.17 -14.71 0.85
C HIS A 117 13.56 -15.76 -0.21
#